data_AF-A0A2E6PRU0-F1
#
_entry.id   AF-A0A2E6PRU0-F1
#
_cell.length_a   1.000
_cell.length_b   1.000
_cell.length_c   1.000
_cell.angle_alpha   90.00
_cell.angle_beta   90.00
_cell.angle_gamma   90.00
#
_symmetry.space_group_name_H-M   'P 1'
#
loop_
_entity.id
_entity.type
_entity.pdbx_description
1 polymer ?
#
loop_
_entity_poly.entity_id
_entity_poly.type
_entity_poly.pdbx_seq_one_letter_code
_entity_poly.pdbx_strand_id
1 'polypeptide(L)'
;MKNPDLSKEIVPTESELKNLIVDFVGNTVKPENDEVTVENIIHVFAEQFPELLLVLAEENWINGYTQALNDTEYMNGKINESKQVHSRKEQ
;
A
#
# COMPACT_ATOMS: atom_id res chain seq x y z
N MET A 1 7.17 10.43 -10.13
CA MET A 1 6.84 11.14 -8.88
C MET A 1 6.92 10.12 -7.75
N LYS A 2 7.70 10.36 -6.70
CA LYS A 2 7.80 9.45 -5.54
C LYS A 2 6.62 9.70 -4.58
N ASN A 3 6.19 8.67 -3.84
CA ASN A 3 5.19 8.83 -2.79
C ASN A 3 5.78 9.73 -1.67
N PRO A 4 5.14 10.86 -1.30
CA PRO A 4 5.67 11.76 -0.26
C PRO A 4 5.79 11.09 1.10
N ASP A 5 5.08 9.98 1.34
CA ASP A 5 5.11 9.26 2.61
C ASP A 5 6.41 8.50 2.83
N LEU A 6 7.23 8.30 1.79
CA LEU A 6 8.53 7.65 1.91
C LEU A 6 9.50 8.46 2.79
N SER A 7 9.42 9.78 2.75
CA SER A 7 10.29 10.68 3.52
C SER A 7 9.76 10.97 4.92
N LYS A 8 8.65 10.36 5.34
CA LYS A 8 8.13 10.52 6.69
C LYS A 8 9.06 9.84 7.69
N GLU A 9 9.50 10.61 8.68
CA GLU A 9 10.16 10.09 9.86
C GLU A 9 9.22 9.13 10.61
N ILE A 10 9.78 8.02 11.07
CA ILE A 10 9.10 7.04 11.90
C ILE A 10 9.59 7.19 13.33
N VAL A 11 8.84 7.98 14.09
CA VAL A 11 9.11 8.16 15.53
C VAL A 11 8.83 6.84 16.27
N PRO A 12 9.74 6.38 17.14
CA PRO A 12 9.49 5.30 18.09
C PRO A 12 8.18 5.48 18.86
N THR A 13 7.50 4.40 19.22
CA THR A 13 6.20 4.48 19.93
C THR A 13 6.16 3.48 21.10
N GLU A 14 5.01 3.31 21.74
CA GLU A 14 4.82 2.26 22.75
C GLU A 14 4.86 0.83 22.18
N SER A 15 4.81 0.65 20.86
CA SER A 15 4.92 -0.68 20.24
C SER A 15 6.36 -1.20 20.28
N GLU A 16 6.57 -2.29 21.00
CA GLU A 16 7.85 -3.01 21.09
C GLU A 16 8.40 -3.37 19.70
N LEU A 17 7.56 -3.90 18.81
CA LEU A 17 7.96 -4.25 17.45
C LEU A 17 8.43 -3.02 16.67
N LYS A 18 7.73 -1.89 16.82
CA LYS A 18 8.10 -0.65 16.11
C LYS A 18 9.46 -0.16 16.58
N ASN A 19 9.75 -0.21 17.89
CA ASN A 19 11.04 0.20 18.43
C ASN A 19 12.15 -0.74 17.96
N LEU A 20 11.92 -2.06 18.00
CA LEU A 20 12.88 -3.04 17.49
C LEU A 20 13.27 -2.76 16.02
N ILE A 21 12.28 -2.47 15.18
CA ILE A 21 12.52 -2.16 13.76
C ILE A 21 13.29 -0.84 13.61
N VAL A 22 12.85 0.23 14.28
CA VAL A 22 13.49 1.55 14.17
C VAL A 22 14.94 1.50 14.65
N ASP A 23 15.20 0.86 15.80
CA ASP A 23 16.54 0.72 16.35
C ASP A 23 17.43 -0.13 15.43
N PHE A 24 16.93 -1.27 14.94
CA PHE A 24 17.68 -2.14 14.03
C PHE A 24 18.04 -1.41 12.74
N VAL A 25 17.06 -0.72 12.14
CA VAL A 25 17.26 0.05 10.90
C VAL A 25 18.21 1.21 11.15
N GLY A 26 17.99 2.02 12.19
CA GLY A 26 18.86 3.16 12.53
C GLY A 26 20.32 2.76 12.71
N ASN A 27 20.58 1.63 13.39
CA ASN A 27 21.94 1.09 13.54
C ASN A 27 22.54 0.54 12.23
N THR A 28 21.70 0.09 11.30
CA THR A 28 22.11 -0.46 10.00
C THR A 28 22.46 0.64 9.00
N VAL A 29 21.57 1.62 8.79
CA VAL A 29 21.76 2.69 7.79
C VAL A 29 22.53 3.90 8.31
N LYS A 30 22.54 4.14 9.63
CA LYS A 30 23.24 5.28 10.28
C LYS A 30 22.95 6.63 9.58
N PRO A 31 21.68 7.07 9.56
CA PRO A 31 21.28 8.30 8.88
C PRO A 31 21.98 9.53 9.47
N GLU A 32 22.27 10.53 8.63
CA GLU A 32 23.04 11.72 9.02
C GLU A 32 22.38 12.58 10.12
N ASN A 33 21.05 12.55 10.19
CA ASN A 33 20.24 13.31 11.14
C ASN A 33 19.65 12.43 12.27
N ASP A 34 20.10 11.18 12.42
CA ASP A 34 19.54 10.19 13.36
C ASP A 34 18.03 9.89 13.18
N GLU A 35 17.43 10.34 12.08
CA GLU A 35 16.01 10.11 11.77
C GLU A 35 15.85 8.89 10.84
N VAL A 36 15.05 7.91 11.29
CA VAL A 36 14.70 6.76 10.47
C VAL A 36 13.42 7.07 9.69
N THR A 37 13.50 7.03 8.36
CA THR A 37 12.34 7.25 7.47
C THR A 37 11.70 5.93 7.01
N VAL A 38 10.50 6.01 6.46
CA VAL A 38 9.85 4.87 5.79
C VAL A 38 10.74 4.30 4.68
N GLU A 39 11.41 5.16 3.90
CA GLU A 39 12.33 4.74 2.84
C GLU A 39 13.50 3.91 3.39
N ASN A 40 14.05 4.28 4.55
CA ASN A 40 15.11 3.51 5.19
C ASN A 40 14.65 2.11 5.63
N ILE A 41 13.46 2.01 6.23
CA ILE A 41 12.91 0.72 6.66
C ILE A 41 12.66 -0.17 5.44
N ILE A 42 12.02 0.35 4.39
CA ILE A 42 11.78 -0.39 3.15
C ILE A 42 13.09 -0.86 2.54
N HIS A 43 14.12 -0.02 2.51
CA HIS A 43 15.42 -0.37 1.97
C HIS A 43 16.05 -1.55 2.72
N VAL A 44 16.12 -1.48 4.06
CA VAL A 44 16.67 -2.57 4.88
C VAL A 44 15.87 -3.86 4.73
N PHE A 45 14.53 -3.77 4.72
CA PHE A 45 13.68 -4.94 4.53
C PHE A 45 13.81 -5.53 3.12
N ALA A 46 14.02 -4.71 2.09
CA ALA A 46 14.25 -5.19 0.73
C ALA A 46 15.58 -5.94 0.61
N GLU A 47 16.60 -5.52 1.34
CA GLU A 47 17.91 -6.19 1.34
C GLU A 47 17.93 -7.44 2.22
N GLN A 48 17.26 -7.43 3.38
CA GLN A 48 17.43 -8.46 4.41
C GLN A 48 16.21 -9.35 4.65
N PHE A 49 15.02 -8.94 4.19
CA PHE A 49 13.80 -9.74 4.28
C PHE A 49 12.92 -9.61 3.02
N PRO A 50 13.48 -9.88 1.83
CA PRO A 50 12.80 -9.66 0.55
C PRO A 50 11.54 -10.51 0.38
N GLU A 51 11.49 -11.71 0.97
CA GLU A 51 10.35 -12.62 0.86
C GLU A 51 9.07 -12.00 1.44
N LEU A 52 9.19 -11.22 2.51
CA LEU A 52 8.06 -10.52 3.10
C LEU A 52 7.56 -9.39 2.20
N LEU A 53 8.48 -8.54 1.72
CA LEU A 53 8.11 -7.40 0.87
C LEU A 53 7.57 -7.83 -0.49
N LEU A 54 8.14 -8.89 -1.08
CA LEU A 54 7.73 -9.41 -2.38
C LEU A 54 6.30 -9.95 -2.32
N VAL A 55 6.01 -10.83 -1.37
CA VAL A 55 4.65 -11.39 -1.21
C VAL A 55 3.63 -10.28 -0.91
N LEU A 56 3.98 -9.31 -0.06
CA LEU A 56 3.10 -8.17 0.22
C LEU A 56 2.81 -7.35 -1.05
N ALA A 57 3.81 -7.11 -1.90
CA ALA A 57 3.65 -6.38 -3.14
C ALA A 57 2.80 -7.15 -4.16
N GLU A 58 3.03 -8.46 -4.30
CA GLU A 58 2.29 -9.34 -5.21
C GLU A 58 0.81 -9.42 -4.84
N GLU A 59 0.49 -9.66 -3.56
CA GLU A 59 -0.89 -9.70 -3.08
C GLU A 59 -1.59 -8.35 -3.27
N ASN A 60 -0.90 -7.23 -2.97
CA ASN A 60 -1.46 -5.90 -3.21
C ASN A 60 -1.73 -5.64 -4.70
N TRP A 61 -0.85 -6.11 -5.58
CA TRP A 61 -1.03 -6.00 -7.02
C TRP A 61 -2.25 -6.82 -7.49
N ILE A 62 -2.31 -8.11 -7.14
CA ILE A 62 -3.43 -9.00 -7.52
C ILE A 62 -4.77 -8.45 -7.02
N ASN A 63 -4.83 -8.01 -5.77
CA ASN A 63 -6.05 -7.46 -5.18
C ASN A 63 -6.48 -6.16 -5.88
N GLY A 64 -5.54 -5.29 -6.25
CA GLY A 64 -5.84 -4.07 -7.01
C GLY A 64 -6.48 -4.34 -8.37
N TYR A 65 -5.97 -5.33 -9.12
CA TYR A 65 -6.58 -5.73 -10.40
C TYR A 65 -7.94 -6.38 -10.20
N THR A 66 -8.05 -7.26 -9.21
CA THR A 66 -9.33 -7.93 -8.87
C THR A 66 -10.40 -6.90 -8.53
N GLN A 67 -10.07 -5.89 -7.73
CA GLN A 67 -10.98 -4.79 -7.42
C GLN A 67 -11.39 -4.03 -8.68
N ALA A 68 -10.45 -3.64 -9.54
CA ALA A 68 -10.77 -2.90 -10.76
C ALA A 68 -11.70 -3.67 -11.73
N LEU A 69 -11.52 -4.98 -11.85
CA LEU A 69 -12.41 -5.85 -12.63
C LEU A 69 -13.81 -5.89 -12.02
N ASN A 70 -13.90 -6.12 -10.71
CA ASN A 70 -15.18 -6.14 -9.99
C ASN A 70 -15.93 -4.81 -10.10
N ASP A 71 -15.22 -3.68 -9.98
CA ASP A 71 -15.78 -2.34 -10.13
C ASP A 71 -16.35 -2.13 -11.55
N THR A 72 -15.66 -2.63 -12.57
CA THR A 72 -16.11 -2.57 -13.96
C THR A 72 -17.37 -3.39 -14.19
N GLU A 73 -17.41 -4.62 -13.67
CA GLU A 73 -18.59 -5.50 -13.76
C GLU A 73 -19.80 -4.88 -13.03
N TYR A 74 -19.57 -4.35 -11.83
CA TYR A 74 -20.61 -3.66 -11.06
C TYR A 74 -21.20 -2.47 -11.82
N MET A 75 -20.35 -1.61 -12.39
CA MET A 75 -20.78 -0.45 -13.16
C MET A 75 -21.55 -0.84 -14.42
N ASN A 76 -21.13 -1.88 -15.14
CA ASN A 76 -21.86 -2.42 -16.29
C ASN A 76 -23.26 -2.92 -15.90
N GLY A 77 -23.38 -3.62 -14.76
CA GLY A 77 -24.67 -4.02 -14.20
C GLY A 77 -25.60 -2.83 -13.96
N LYS A 78 -25.08 -1.79 -13.30
CA LYS A 78 -25.85 -0.55 -13.01
C LYS A 78 -26.27 0.21 -14.28
N ILE A 79 -25.42 0.25 -15.29
CA ILE A 79 -25.75 0.84 -16.60
C ILE A 79 -26.90 0.06 -17.25
N ASN A 80 -26.87 -1.27 -17.20
CA ASN A 80 -27.92 -2.09 -17.79
C ASN A 80 -29.26 -1.96 -17.05
N GLU A 81 -29.22 -1.90 -15.71
CA GLU A 81 -30.40 -1.63 -14.88
C GLU A 81 -31.03 -0.27 -15.23
N SER A 82 -30.22 0.79 -15.31
CA SER A 82 -30.72 2.14 -15.61
C SER A 82 -31.34 2.25 -17.02
N LYS A 83 -30.74 1.61 -18.04
CA LYS A 83 -31.31 1.54 -19.39
C LYS A 83 -32.69 0.86 -19.43
N GLN A 84 -32.86 -0.25 -18.71
CA GLN A 84 -34.15 -0.95 -18.65
C GLN A 84 -35.24 -0.14 -17.93
N VAL A 85 -34.86 0.64 -16.90
CA VAL A 85 -35.81 1.51 -16.20
C VAL A 85 -36.26 2.66 -17.09
N HIS A 86 -35.35 3.23 -17.89
CA HIS A 86 -35.68 4.33 -18.81
C HIS A 86 -36.62 3.86 -19.93
N SER A 87 -36.36 2.70 -20.54
CA SER A 87 -37.21 2.15 -21.61
C SER A 87 -38.63 1.79 -21.15
N ARG A 88 -38.83 1.51 -19.85
CA ARG A 88 -40.17 1.25 -19.28
C ARG A 88 -40.95 2.51 -18.92
N LYS A 89 -40.31 3.68 -18.81
CA LYS A 89 -40.98 4.96 -18.51
C LYS A 89 -41.43 5.70 -19.77
N GLU A 90 -40.90 5.34 -20.93
CA GLU A 90 -41.25 5.92 -22.23
C GLU A 90 -42.37 5.15 -22.97
N GLN A 91 -42.89 4.07 -22.37
CA GLN A 91 -44.07 3.31 -22.82
C GLN A 91 -45.26 3.60 -21.91
#